data_AF-A0A9E2KJA5-F1
#
_entry.id   AF-A0A9E2KJA5-F1
#
_cell.length_a   1.000
_cell.length_b   1.000
_cell.length_c   1.000
_cell.angle_alpha   90.00
_cell.angle_beta   90.00
_cell.angle_gamma   90.00
#
_symmetry.space_group_name_H-M   'P 1'
#
loop_
_entity.id
_entity.type
_entity.pdbx_description
1 polymer ?
#
loop_
_entity_poly.entity_id
_entity_poly.type
_entity_poly.pdbx_seq_one_letter_code
_entity_poly.pdbx_strand_id
1 'polypeptide(L)'
;MKKMVLMALFASLCYGMSLSAQGWTYSTLDGTYSYNSYNDNYYMFLNQNASGPQYNKGFRLIDGPHLFNPIFQVDTHGAMTFGSRNGDRPASLTFMQGNVGYGQINTSAQNLNLEAARQVRIKVRNGHEAAIFDNTAISFFDNLSIQREDIQLRFGLDDEKAYGWIGTISDDGLYIGANSHASIFLDNNYGVYVGLHATEVNNIRPDLKESYRLFVRKGVLSEDFAVAPVGSWADFVFHSDYRLRPLSEVENFIRTNKHLPDVPSAKDVAEKGYSQHEINKVLLQKVEELTLYILEQQKEIKALKAKLEGQTE
;
A
#
# COMPACT_ATOMS: atom_id res chain seq x y z
N MET A 1 24.28 -11.14 -48.79
CA MET A 1 23.03 -11.60 -48.15
C MET A 1 21.97 -12.13 -49.11
N LYS A 2 21.56 -11.41 -50.19
CA LYS A 2 20.52 -11.92 -51.13
C LYS A 2 20.86 -13.20 -51.91
N LYS A 3 22.14 -13.59 -52.05
CA LYS A 3 22.56 -14.85 -52.69
C LYS A 3 22.61 -16.08 -51.76
N MET A 4 22.69 -15.88 -50.44
CA MET A 4 22.82 -17.00 -49.47
C MET A 4 21.48 -17.67 -49.14
N VAL A 5 20.38 -16.90 -49.11
CA VAL A 5 19.04 -17.45 -48.85
C VAL A 5 18.54 -18.30 -50.03
N LEU A 6 18.91 -17.93 -51.26
CA LEU A 6 18.50 -18.65 -52.46
C LEU A 6 19.21 -20.00 -52.63
N MET A 7 20.42 -20.14 -52.05
CA MET A 7 21.23 -21.37 -52.16
C MET A 7 20.78 -22.45 -51.17
N ALA A 8 20.26 -22.05 -50.00
CA ALA A 8 19.64 -22.96 -49.04
C ALA A 8 18.28 -23.50 -49.53
N LEU A 9 17.53 -22.71 -50.32
CA LEU A 9 16.27 -23.14 -50.93
C LEU A 9 16.46 -24.07 -52.14
N PHE A 10 17.64 -24.09 -52.77
CA PHE A 10 17.91 -24.99 -53.90
C PHE A 10 18.40 -26.38 -53.47
N ALA A 11 19.01 -26.50 -52.29
CA ALA A 11 19.48 -27.78 -51.76
C ALA A 11 18.34 -28.72 -51.31
N SER A 12 17.11 -28.21 -51.12
CA SER A 12 15.93 -29.02 -50.76
C SER A 12 15.27 -29.72 -51.95
N LEU A 13 15.68 -29.43 -53.19
CA LEU A 13 15.07 -29.99 -54.41
C LEU A 13 15.89 -31.11 -55.06
N CYS A 14 17.10 -31.39 -54.58
CA CYS A 14 17.94 -32.44 -55.12
C CYS A 14 18.22 -33.51 -54.05
N TYR A 15 17.50 -34.62 -54.12
CA TYR A 15 17.83 -35.83 -53.38
C TYR A 15 19.26 -36.28 -53.72
N GLY A 16 20.13 -36.36 -52.71
CA GLY A 16 21.24 -37.32 -52.68
C GLY A 16 22.54 -36.95 -53.42
N MET A 17 23.11 -35.76 -53.25
CA MET A 17 24.53 -35.54 -53.59
C MET A 17 25.30 -34.86 -52.45
N SER A 18 26.33 -35.53 -51.94
CA SER A 18 27.36 -34.96 -51.06
C SER A 18 28.50 -34.41 -51.91
N LEU A 19 28.80 -33.11 -51.79
CA LEU A 19 29.99 -32.48 -52.39
C LEU A 19 30.98 -32.16 -51.27
N SER A 20 32.14 -32.85 -51.24
CA SER A 20 33.22 -32.54 -50.32
C SER A 20 34.20 -31.57 -50.97
N ALA A 21 34.23 -30.32 -50.49
CA ALA A 21 35.35 -29.41 -50.69
C ALA A 21 36.15 -29.28 -49.37
N GLN A 22 37.47 -29.18 -49.48
CA GLN A 22 38.47 -29.29 -48.43
C GLN A 22 38.03 -28.74 -47.06
N GLY A 23 37.95 -29.64 -46.06
CA GLY A 23 37.71 -29.33 -44.65
C GLY A 23 36.28 -29.53 -44.14
N TRP A 24 35.32 -29.87 -45.01
CA TRP A 24 33.90 -30.00 -44.66
C TRP A 24 33.47 -31.48 -44.69
N THR A 25 32.97 -32.01 -43.58
CA THR A 25 32.24 -33.30 -43.56
C THR A 25 30.74 -33.01 -43.54
N TYR A 26 30.05 -33.34 -44.64
CA TYR A 26 28.59 -33.37 -44.69
C TYR A 26 28.13 -34.77 -44.25
N SER A 27 27.30 -34.87 -43.22
CA SER A 27 26.46 -36.05 -43.00
C SER A 27 25.07 -35.79 -43.58
N THR A 28 24.60 -36.74 -44.38
CA THR A 28 23.35 -36.69 -45.13
C THR A 28 22.14 -36.64 -44.20
N LEU A 29 21.16 -35.83 -44.61
CA LEU A 29 19.79 -35.86 -44.12
C LEU A 29 19.22 -37.27 -44.29
N ASP A 30 19.09 -38.00 -43.20
CA ASP A 30 18.12 -39.09 -43.12
C ASP A 30 17.30 -38.92 -41.84
N GLY A 31 15.99 -38.79 -42.01
CA GLY A 31 15.00 -38.93 -40.94
C GLY A 31 14.63 -37.70 -40.11
N THR A 32 15.56 -36.95 -39.48
CA THR A 32 15.13 -36.07 -38.37
C THR A 32 15.95 -34.80 -38.02
N TYR A 33 16.89 -34.38 -38.89
CA TYR A 33 17.74 -33.16 -38.93
C TYR A 33 18.93 -33.03 -37.91
N SER A 34 19.96 -32.22 -38.26
CA SER A 34 21.30 -32.12 -37.59
C SER A 34 22.14 -30.89 -38.06
N TYR A 35 23.18 -30.48 -37.31
CA TYR A 35 24.27 -29.58 -37.79
C TYR A 35 25.58 -29.77 -36.99
N ASN A 36 26.73 -29.51 -37.63
CA ASN A 36 28.12 -29.66 -37.15
C ASN A 36 28.97 -28.35 -37.29
N SER A 37 30.07 -28.20 -36.56
CA SER A 37 30.97 -27.05 -36.58
C SER A 37 32.41 -27.48 -36.32
N TYR A 38 33.33 -26.66 -36.80
CA TYR A 38 34.77 -26.84 -36.72
C TYR A 38 35.39 -25.44 -36.86
N ASN A 39 36.38 -25.08 -36.04
CA ASN A 39 36.99 -23.74 -35.98
C ASN A 39 35.97 -22.58 -35.81
N ASP A 40 35.46 -22.38 -34.59
CA ASP A 40 34.64 -21.21 -34.17
C ASP A 40 33.25 -21.05 -34.83
N ASN A 41 32.55 -22.16 -35.15
CA ASN A 41 31.23 -22.13 -35.80
C ASN A 41 30.06 -22.57 -34.88
N TYR A 42 28.85 -22.04 -35.14
CA TYR A 42 27.61 -22.26 -34.37
C TYR A 42 26.82 -23.47 -34.86
N TYR A 43 26.37 -24.36 -33.96
CA TYR A 43 25.69 -25.59 -34.39
C TYR A 43 24.15 -25.56 -34.42
N MET A 44 23.47 -25.73 -35.56
CA MET A 44 21.99 -25.81 -35.70
C MET A 44 21.37 -27.23 -35.62
N PHE A 45 20.96 -27.69 -34.45
CA PHE A 45 20.25 -28.99 -34.36
C PHE A 45 18.75 -28.80 -34.54
N LEU A 46 18.10 -29.69 -35.28
CA LEU A 46 16.66 -29.92 -35.27
C LEU A 46 16.53 -31.42 -35.02
N ASN A 47 16.00 -31.90 -33.90
CA ASN A 47 15.91 -33.35 -33.65
C ASN A 47 14.47 -33.75 -33.39
N GLN A 48 13.88 -34.57 -34.25
CA GLN A 48 12.51 -35.08 -34.06
C GLN A 48 12.44 -36.52 -33.51
N ASN A 49 13.53 -37.32 -33.54
CA ASN A 49 13.50 -38.75 -33.18
C ASN A 49 14.72 -39.20 -32.35
N ALA A 50 14.73 -38.89 -31.06
CA ALA A 50 15.59 -39.58 -30.09
C ALA A 50 14.72 -40.18 -28.97
N SER A 51 14.57 -41.50 -28.97
CA SER A 51 14.00 -42.28 -27.88
C SER A 51 15.03 -42.40 -26.76
N GLY A 52 15.03 -41.45 -25.82
CA GLY A 52 15.86 -41.46 -24.61
C GLY A 52 15.46 -40.35 -23.63
N PRO A 53 15.75 -40.45 -22.32
CA PRO A 53 15.01 -39.71 -21.28
C PRO A 53 15.30 -38.20 -21.16
N GLN A 54 16.15 -37.58 -22.00
CA GLN A 54 16.68 -36.23 -21.74
C GLN A 54 17.00 -35.40 -23.01
N TYR A 55 16.31 -35.58 -24.13
CA TYR A 55 16.63 -34.82 -25.36
C TYR A 55 15.48 -33.94 -25.82
N ASN A 56 15.58 -32.65 -25.48
CA ASN A 56 14.70 -31.58 -25.93
C ASN A 56 14.70 -31.51 -27.46
N LYS A 57 13.62 -32.00 -28.08
CA LYS A 57 13.35 -31.83 -29.51
C LYS A 57 13.20 -30.32 -29.77
N GLY A 58 13.92 -29.71 -30.72
CA GLY A 58 13.93 -28.26 -30.94
C GLY A 58 15.09 -27.74 -31.80
N PHE A 59 15.15 -26.42 -32.01
CA PHE A 59 16.25 -25.66 -32.63
C PHE A 59 17.27 -25.25 -31.57
N ARG A 60 18.57 -25.51 -31.77
CA ARG A 60 19.61 -25.11 -30.82
C ARG A 60 20.83 -24.54 -31.54
N LEU A 61 21.49 -23.54 -30.96
CA LEU A 61 22.82 -22.99 -31.29
C LEU A 61 23.75 -23.11 -30.09
N ILE A 62 24.91 -23.72 -30.29
CA ILE A 62 25.95 -23.94 -29.27
C ILE A 62 27.27 -23.36 -29.78
N ASP A 63 28.05 -22.75 -28.89
CA ASP A 63 29.44 -22.37 -29.14
C ASP A 63 30.38 -23.37 -28.43
N GLY A 64 31.13 -24.14 -29.24
CA GLY A 64 32.10 -25.12 -28.78
C GLY A 64 31.56 -26.55 -28.61
N PRO A 65 32.42 -27.51 -28.22
CA PRO A 65 32.13 -28.95 -28.21
C PRO A 65 31.25 -29.41 -27.03
N HIS A 66 30.93 -28.52 -26.08
CA HIS A 66 30.16 -28.86 -24.88
C HIS A 66 28.67 -28.68 -25.12
N LEU A 67 27.94 -29.79 -25.20
CA LEU A 67 26.52 -29.83 -25.57
C LEU A 67 25.54 -29.33 -24.48
N PHE A 68 26.06 -28.94 -23.30
CA PHE A 68 25.24 -28.75 -22.11
C PHE A 68 24.61 -27.34 -22.00
N ASN A 69 25.28 -26.29 -22.50
CA ASN A 69 24.80 -24.90 -22.37
C ASN A 69 24.66 -24.23 -23.74
N PRO A 70 23.46 -24.19 -24.33
CA PRO A 70 23.24 -23.51 -25.60
C PRO A 70 23.35 -21.98 -25.45
N ILE A 71 23.92 -21.30 -26.45
CA ILE A 71 23.86 -19.84 -26.56
C ILE A 71 22.46 -19.39 -26.97
N PHE A 72 21.78 -20.18 -27.79
CA PHE A 72 20.38 -19.97 -28.12
C PHE A 72 19.67 -21.31 -28.34
N GLN A 73 18.44 -21.47 -27.88
CA GLN A 73 17.61 -22.65 -28.15
C GLN A 73 16.14 -22.26 -28.20
N VAL A 74 15.36 -22.92 -29.06
CA VAL A 74 13.90 -23.02 -29.02
C VAL A 74 13.53 -24.49 -28.97
N ASP A 75 12.86 -24.95 -27.92
CA ASP A 75 12.39 -26.33 -27.84
C ASP A 75 10.98 -26.56 -28.42
N THR A 76 10.55 -27.81 -28.48
CA THR A 76 9.23 -28.24 -29.00
C THR A 76 8.07 -27.89 -28.09
N HIS A 77 8.32 -27.50 -26.84
CA HIS A 77 7.32 -26.92 -25.94
C HIS A 77 7.24 -25.40 -26.11
N GLY A 78 8.06 -24.81 -26.97
CA GLY A 78 8.10 -23.37 -27.25
C GLY A 78 8.98 -22.56 -26.30
N ALA A 79 9.74 -23.21 -25.40
CA ALA A 79 10.64 -22.50 -24.51
C ALA A 79 11.85 -21.99 -25.28
N MET A 80 12.17 -20.71 -25.11
CA MET A 80 13.34 -20.06 -25.68
C MET A 80 14.40 -19.83 -24.61
N THR A 81 15.65 -20.17 -24.89
CA THR A 81 16.79 -19.95 -23.99
C THR A 81 17.85 -19.12 -24.72
N PHE A 82 18.39 -18.11 -24.05
CA PHE A 82 19.57 -17.37 -24.48
C PHE A 82 20.61 -17.41 -23.36
N GLY A 83 21.88 -17.61 -23.71
CA GLY A 83 22.94 -17.79 -22.73
C GLY A 83 24.32 -17.44 -23.25
N SER A 84 25.30 -17.46 -22.35
CA SER A 84 26.71 -17.26 -22.64
C SER A 84 27.49 -18.50 -22.21
N ARG A 85 28.53 -18.84 -22.98
CA ARG A 85 29.35 -20.04 -22.76
C ARG A 85 30.05 -20.04 -21.38
N ASN A 86 30.47 -18.86 -20.93
CA ASN A 86 31.15 -18.69 -19.65
C ASN A 86 30.18 -18.00 -18.67
N GLY A 87 29.95 -18.62 -17.50
CA GLY A 87 29.03 -18.09 -16.48
C GLY A 87 29.36 -16.67 -15.99
N ASP A 88 30.59 -16.22 -16.22
CA ASP A 88 31.07 -14.87 -15.87
C ASP A 88 30.78 -13.80 -16.94
N ARG A 89 30.28 -14.20 -18.13
CA ARG A 89 30.01 -13.27 -19.23
C ARG A 89 28.51 -13.01 -19.38
N PRO A 90 28.08 -11.74 -19.44
CA PRO A 90 26.68 -11.40 -19.63
C PRO A 90 26.17 -11.92 -20.99
N ALA A 91 25.02 -12.60 -21.00
CA ALA A 91 24.25 -12.81 -22.22
C ALA A 91 23.41 -11.55 -22.50
N SER A 92 23.30 -11.11 -23.75
CA SER A 92 22.47 -9.96 -24.14
C SER A 92 21.69 -10.22 -25.43
N LEU A 93 20.43 -9.83 -25.44
CA LEU A 93 19.55 -9.74 -26.61
C LEU A 93 19.25 -8.26 -26.87
N THR A 94 19.83 -7.71 -27.94
CA THR A 94 19.68 -6.29 -28.31
C THR A 94 18.58 -6.08 -29.34
N PHE A 95 17.73 -5.08 -29.13
CA PHE A 95 16.66 -4.69 -30.04
C PHE A 95 17.10 -3.47 -30.85
N MET A 96 17.14 -3.59 -32.18
CA MET A 96 17.57 -2.51 -33.07
C MET A 96 16.55 -2.24 -34.20
N GLN A 97 16.43 -0.98 -34.62
CA GLN A 97 15.78 -0.58 -35.87
C GLN A 97 16.82 0.14 -36.74
N GLY A 98 17.30 -0.53 -37.79
CA GLY A 98 18.47 -0.05 -38.53
C GLY A 98 19.71 0.02 -37.63
N ASN A 99 20.33 1.20 -37.53
CA ASN A 99 21.49 1.46 -36.68
C ASN A 99 21.12 2.04 -35.30
N VAL A 100 19.82 2.11 -34.96
CA VAL A 100 19.34 2.66 -33.68
C VAL A 100 19.03 1.51 -32.74
N GLY A 101 19.69 1.48 -31.58
CA GLY A 101 19.39 0.56 -30.49
C GLY A 101 18.22 1.08 -29.64
N TYR A 102 17.20 0.26 -29.44
CA TYR A 102 16.00 0.60 -28.65
C TYR A 102 16.11 0.11 -27.21
N GLY A 103 16.96 -0.90 -26.98
CA GLY A 103 17.15 -1.51 -25.68
C GLY A 103 17.75 -2.91 -25.78
N GLN A 104 17.90 -3.56 -24.63
CA GLN A 104 18.37 -4.93 -24.54
C GLN A 104 17.79 -5.66 -23.32
N ILE A 105 17.69 -6.98 -23.42
CA ILE A 105 17.52 -7.87 -22.26
C ILE A 105 18.87 -8.53 -22.02
N ASN A 106 19.45 -8.37 -20.84
CA ASN A 106 20.77 -8.93 -20.55
C ASN A 106 20.87 -9.52 -19.14
N THR A 107 21.89 -10.33 -18.90
CA THR A 107 22.20 -10.86 -17.56
C THR A 107 23.47 -10.21 -17.03
N SER A 108 23.49 -9.62 -15.84
CA SER A 108 24.72 -9.07 -15.25
C SER A 108 24.71 -9.19 -13.73
N ALA A 109 25.83 -9.62 -13.14
CA ALA A 109 25.95 -9.81 -11.69
C ALA A 109 24.80 -10.62 -11.07
N GLN A 110 24.39 -11.72 -11.74
CA GLN A 110 23.26 -12.58 -11.35
C GLN A 110 21.87 -11.91 -11.43
N ASN A 111 21.76 -10.72 -12.02
CA ASN A 111 20.48 -10.05 -12.29
C ASN A 111 20.07 -10.25 -13.75
N LEU A 112 18.75 -10.31 -14.00
CA LEU A 112 18.16 -10.12 -15.33
C LEU A 112 17.78 -8.65 -15.47
N ASN A 113 18.34 -7.97 -16.48
CA ASN A 113 18.14 -6.55 -16.72
C ASN A 113 17.28 -6.35 -17.97
N LEU A 114 16.36 -5.38 -17.88
CA LEU A 114 15.63 -4.83 -19.01
C LEU A 114 16.07 -3.37 -19.16
N GLU A 115 16.79 -3.09 -20.23
CA GLU A 115 17.32 -1.76 -20.51
C GLU A 115 16.65 -1.20 -21.76
N ALA A 116 16.14 0.02 -21.70
CA ALA A 116 15.56 0.71 -22.84
C ALA A 116 16.26 2.06 -23.04
N ALA A 117 16.41 2.48 -24.29
CA ALA A 117 17.03 3.77 -24.62
C ALA A 117 16.20 4.99 -24.13
N ARG A 118 14.91 4.79 -23.86
CA ARG A 118 14.01 5.83 -23.35
C ARG A 118 13.15 5.31 -22.20
N GLN A 119 12.29 4.34 -22.48
CA GLN A 119 11.33 3.83 -21.50
C GLN A 119 10.98 2.38 -21.79
N VAL A 120 10.65 1.63 -20.74
CA VAL A 120 10.05 0.29 -20.85
C VAL A 120 8.54 0.45 -20.73
N ARG A 121 7.78 -0.03 -21.71
CA ARG A 121 6.30 0.00 -21.68
C ARG A 121 5.74 -1.40 -21.53
N ILE A 122 4.90 -1.62 -20.53
CA ILE A 122 4.10 -2.83 -20.37
C ILE A 122 2.74 -2.57 -21.00
N LYS A 123 2.40 -3.32 -22.04
CA LYS A 123 1.13 -3.20 -22.77
C LYS A 123 0.25 -4.42 -22.53
N VAL A 124 -1.06 -4.19 -22.51
CA VAL A 124 -2.10 -5.21 -22.47
C VAL A 124 -2.82 -5.29 -23.81
N ARG A 125 -3.80 -6.20 -23.93
CA ARG A 125 -4.57 -6.44 -25.15
C ARG A 125 -5.09 -5.12 -25.75
N ASN A 126 -5.11 -5.04 -27.08
CA ASN A 126 -5.52 -3.86 -27.86
C ASN A 126 -4.58 -2.64 -27.75
N GLY A 127 -3.37 -2.82 -27.21
CA GLY A 127 -2.33 -1.78 -27.21
C GLY A 127 -2.44 -0.76 -26.09
N HIS A 128 -3.37 -0.96 -25.13
CA HIS A 128 -3.44 -0.17 -23.91
C HIS A 128 -2.18 -0.37 -23.06
N GLU A 129 -1.74 0.69 -22.40
CA GLU A 129 -0.54 0.70 -21.57
C GLU A 129 -0.96 0.43 -20.12
N ALA A 130 -0.38 -0.60 -19.51
CA ALA A 130 -0.60 -0.88 -18.09
C ALA A 130 0.41 -0.12 -17.22
N ALA A 131 1.67 -0.08 -17.65
CA ALA A 131 2.71 0.65 -16.96
C ALA A 131 3.79 1.18 -17.91
N ILE A 132 4.39 2.32 -17.54
CA ILE A 132 5.57 2.89 -18.17
C ILE A 132 6.64 3.08 -17.09
N PHE A 133 7.85 2.57 -17.36
CA PHE A 133 9.03 2.79 -16.55
C PHE A 133 9.96 3.74 -17.32
N ASP A 134 10.14 4.94 -16.78
CA ASP A 134 11.02 5.98 -17.30
C ASP A 134 12.06 6.36 -16.24
N ASN A 135 13.03 7.22 -16.59
CA ASN A 135 14.07 7.70 -15.70
C ASN A 135 13.57 8.67 -14.60
N THR A 136 12.35 9.20 -14.72
CA THR A 136 11.76 10.15 -13.78
C THR A 136 10.65 9.55 -12.93
N ALA A 137 9.92 8.58 -13.47
CA ALA A 137 8.74 8.02 -12.82
C ALA A 137 8.44 6.61 -13.33
N ILE A 138 7.72 5.87 -12.49
CA ILE A 138 6.99 4.68 -12.90
C ILE A 138 5.51 5.08 -12.89
N SER A 139 4.87 5.04 -14.05
CA SER A 139 3.46 5.38 -14.21
C SER A 139 2.63 4.13 -14.40
N PHE A 140 1.61 3.96 -13.57
CA PHE A 140 0.56 2.95 -13.75
C PHE A 140 -0.69 3.65 -14.28
N PHE A 141 -1.33 3.08 -15.31
CA PHE A 141 -2.56 3.62 -15.90
C PHE A 141 -3.84 2.99 -15.32
N ASP A 142 -3.66 2.05 -14.41
CA ASP A 142 -4.71 1.41 -13.62
C ASP A 142 -4.17 1.22 -12.19
N ASN A 143 -4.99 0.64 -11.32
CA ASN A 143 -4.65 0.41 -9.93
C ASN A 143 -3.51 -0.60 -9.77
N LEU A 144 -2.55 -0.27 -8.89
CA LEU A 144 -1.59 -1.24 -8.38
C LEU A 144 -2.24 -1.99 -7.22
N SER A 145 -2.44 -3.30 -7.38
CA SER A 145 -3.00 -4.15 -6.33
C SER A 145 -1.98 -5.17 -5.83
N ILE A 146 -1.95 -5.38 -4.51
CA ILE A 146 -1.20 -6.44 -3.86
C ILE A 146 -2.23 -7.34 -3.19
N GLN A 147 -2.27 -8.61 -3.59
CA GLN A 147 -3.21 -9.59 -3.07
C GLN A 147 -2.46 -10.77 -2.49
N ARG A 148 -2.89 -11.22 -1.30
CA ARG A 148 -2.50 -12.49 -0.72
C ARG A 148 -3.72 -13.10 -0.04
N GLU A 149 -4.10 -14.29 -0.50
CA GLU A 149 -5.35 -14.92 -0.06
C GLU A 149 -6.53 -13.95 -0.28
N ASP A 150 -7.31 -13.67 0.76
CA ASP A 150 -8.47 -12.79 0.71
C ASP A 150 -8.14 -11.31 0.99
N ILE A 151 -6.90 -11.00 1.38
CA ILE A 151 -6.49 -9.64 1.70
C ILE A 151 -6.02 -8.95 0.42
N GLN A 152 -6.63 -7.81 0.11
CA GLN A 152 -6.30 -7.04 -1.08
C GLN A 152 -6.03 -5.56 -0.75
N LEU A 153 -4.79 -5.16 -0.98
CA LEU A 153 -4.34 -3.76 -0.92
C LEU A 153 -4.42 -3.14 -2.32
N ARG A 154 -4.81 -1.88 -2.38
CA ARG A 154 -4.90 -1.08 -3.59
C ARG A 154 -4.19 0.26 -3.41
N PHE A 155 -3.41 0.64 -4.42
CA PHE A 155 -2.88 1.98 -4.64
C PHE A 155 -3.34 2.46 -6.01
N GLY A 156 -4.05 3.58 -6.07
CA GLY A 156 -4.54 4.11 -7.34
C GLY A 156 -5.77 4.99 -7.14
N LEU A 157 -6.87 4.64 -7.78
CA LEU A 157 -8.15 5.33 -7.69
C LEU A 157 -9.19 4.47 -6.95
N ASP A 158 -10.18 5.15 -6.38
CA ASP A 158 -11.40 4.55 -5.88
C ASP A 158 -12.25 3.93 -7.00
N ASP A 159 -13.33 3.24 -6.63
CA ASP A 159 -14.19 2.54 -7.60
C ASP A 159 -14.91 3.52 -8.54
N GLU A 160 -15.20 4.74 -8.09
CA GLU A 160 -15.81 5.80 -8.89
C GLU A 160 -14.79 6.52 -9.79
N LYS A 161 -13.49 6.27 -9.61
CA LYS A 161 -12.38 6.96 -10.28
C LYS A 161 -12.39 8.48 -10.06
N ALA A 162 -12.99 8.91 -8.96
CA ALA A 162 -13.12 10.32 -8.59
C ALA A 162 -12.01 10.74 -7.61
N TYR A 163 -11.45 9.80 -6.85
CA TYR A 163 -10.51 10.07 -5.78
C TYR A 163 -9.31 9.12 -5.79
N GLY A 164 -8.17 9.60 -5.31
CA GLY A 164 -7.01 8.75 -5.05
C GLY A 164 -7.28 7.82 -3.87
N TRP A 165 -6.83 6.57 -3.98
CA TRP A 165 -7.03 5.52 -2.99
C TRP A 165 -5.71 4.87 -2.58
N ILE A 166 -5.51 4.78 -1.28
CA ILE A 166 -4.48 3.94 -0.65
C ILE A 166 -5.16 3.23 0.52
N GLY A 167 -5.44 1.94 0.35
CA GLY A 167 -6.29 1.23 1.30
C GLY A 167 -6.49 -0.23 0.92
N THR A 168 -7.04 -0.98 1.87
CA THR A 168 -7.57 -2.32 1.62
C THR A 168 -8.91 -2.22 0.89
N ILE A 169 -9.22 -3.18 0.04
CA ILE A 169 -10.56 -3.36 -0.55
C ILE A 169 -11.25 -4.64 -0.08
N SER A 170 -10.55 -5.45 0.70
CA SER A 170 -11.15 -6.48 1.54
C SER A 170 -11.68 -5.85 2.84
N ASP A 171 -12.47 -6.60 3.61
CA ASP A 171 -12.99 -6.18 4.93
C ASP A 171 -11.90 -6.12 6.02
N ASP A 172 -10.62 -6.07 5.64
CA ASP A 172 -9.48 -5.94 6.54
C ASP A 172 -9.06 -4.48 6.72
N GLY A 173 -8.42 -4.17 7.84
CA GLY A 173 -7.82 -2.86 8.05
C GLY A 173 -6.45 -2.68 7.37
N LEU A 174 -5.97 -1.44 7.35
CA LEU A 174 -4.66 -1.06 6.86
C LEU A 174 -3.75 -0.59 8.00
N TYR A 175 -2.56 -1.16 8.10
CA TYR A 175 -1.51 -0.65 8.98
C TYR A 175 -0.54 0.26 8.24
N ILE A 176 -0.18 1.37 8.88
CA ILE A 176 0.97 2.20 8.55
C ILE A 176 1.94 2.11 9.72
N GLY A 177 3.16 1.65 9.47
CA GLY A 177 4.07 1.27 10.55
C GLY A 177 5.54 1.39 10.20
N ALA A 178 6.37 1.29 11.24
CA ALA A 178 7.82 1.28 11.15
C ALA A 178 8.38 0.22 12.09
N ASN A 179 9.45 -0.46 11.65
CA ASN A 179 10.15 -1.48 12.45
C ASN A 179 9.20 -2.55 13.05
N SER A 180 8.29 -3.08 12.24
CA SER A 180 7.28 -4.08 12.66
C SER A 180 6.28 -3.61 13.71
N HIS A 181 6.16 -2.30 13.95
CA HIS A 181 5.14 -1.72 14.80
C HIS A 181 4.13 -0.92 13.97
N ALA A 182 2.85 -1.15 14.19
CA ALA A 182 1.81 -0.28 13.67
C ALA A 182 1.86 1.06 14.40
N SER A 183 2.10 2.13 13.65
CA SER A 183 1.99 3.50 14.16
C SER A 183 0.56 3.99 14.01
N ILE A 184 -0.09 3.66 12.89
CA ILE A 184 -1.48 3.96 12.60
C ILE A 184 -2.16 2.67 12.10
N PHE A 185 -3.34 2.40 12.62
CA PHE A 185 -4.25 1.38 12.11
C PHE A 185 -5.53 2.07 11.62
N LEU A 186 -5.92 1.76 10.40
CA LEU A 186 -7.19 2.16 9.79
C LEU A 186 -8.06 0.91 9.73
N ASP A 187 -9.18 0.89 10.44
CA ASP A 187 -10.09 -0.26 10.39
C ASP A 187 -11.11 -0.14 9.24
N ASN A 188 -11.93 -1.17 9.09
CA ASN A 188 -13.00 -1.25 8.09
C ASN A 188 -14.28 -0.49 8.50
N ASN A 189 -14.28 0.18 9.65
CA ASN A 189 -15.41 0.93 10.19
C ASN A 189 -15.03 2.40 10.47
N TYR A 190 -14.19 2.97 9.60
CA TYR A 190 -13.78 4.37 9.62
C TYR A 190 -12.99 4.80 10.87
N GLY A 191 -12.51 3.85 11.67
CA GLY A 191 -11.70 4.08 12.85
C GLY A 191 -10.24 4.29 12.50
N VAL A 192 -9.64 5.33 13.09
CA VAL A 192 -8.23 5.66 13.03
C VAL A 192 -7.64 5.50 14.42
N TYR A 193 -6.66 4.60 14.55
CA TYR A 193 -6.04 4.28 15.82
C TYR A 193 -4.54 4.56 15.75
N VAL A 194 -4.07 5.49 16.59
CA VAL A 194 -2.67 5.89 16.65
C VAL A 194 -2.01 5.24 17.86
N GLY A 195 -1.00 4.41 17.61
CA GLY A 195 -0.26 3.67 18.63
C GLY A 195 -1.00 2.48 19.23
N LEU A 196 -1.99 1.93 18.51
CA LEU A 196 -2.77 0.76 18.90
C LEU A 196 -2.75 -0.27 17.76
N HIS A 197 -2.60 -1.55 18.11
CA HIS A 197 -2.76 -2.66 17.16
C HIS A 197 -4.19 -3.22 17.18
N ALA A 198 -4.60 -3.94 16.14
CA ALA A 198 -5.96 -4.50 16.00
C ALA A 198 -6.40 -5.35 17.20
N THR A 199 -5.49 -6.10 17.84
CA THR A 199 -5.79 -6.87 19.05
C THR A 199 -6.21 -5.97 20.22
N GLU A 200 -5.61 -4.79 20.35
CA GLU A 200 -5.97 -3.81 21.37
C GLU A 200 -7.28 -3.09 21.00
N VAL A 201 -7.48 -2.79 19.71
CA VAL A 201 -8.71 -2.19 19.18
C VAL A 201 -9.94 -3.08 19.42
N ASN A 202 -9.77 -4.40 19.31
CA ASN A 202 -10.84 -5.37 19.61
C ASN A 202 -11.30 -5.30 21.07
N ASN A 203 -10.43 -4.88 21.99
CA ASN A 203 -10.74 -4.73 23.41
C ASN A 203 -11.33 -3.37 23.77
N ILE A 204 -11.40 -2.42 22.83
CA ILE A 204 -12.06 -1.13 23.05
C ILE A 204 -13.57 -1.36 23.10
N ARG A 205 -14.20 -0.78 24.12
CA ARG A 205 -15.65 -0.79 24.32
C ARG A 205 -16.41 -0.39 23.04
N PRO A 206 -17.41 -1.17 22.58
CA PRO A 206 -18.14 -0.89 21.34
C PRO A 206 -18.77 0.50 21.29
N ASP A 207 -19.35 0.97 22.39
CA ASP A 207 -20.02 2.28 22.45
C ASP A 207 -19.05 3.46 22.26
N LEU A 208 -17.77 3.29 22.63
CA LEU A 208 -16.74 4.28 22.32
C LEU A 208 -16.40 4.29 20.83
N LYS A 209 -16.36 3.12 20.17
CA LYS A 209 -16.14 3.00 18.73
C LYS A 209 -17.31 3.54 17.90
N GLU A 210 -18.52 3.51 18.44
CA GLU A 210 -19.67 4.18 17.84
C GLU A 210 -19.58 5.71 17.96
N SER A 211 -19.13 6.20 19.12
CA SER A 211 -19.07 7.63 19.44
C SER A 211 -17.86 8.36 18.86
N TYR A 212 -16.73 7.67 18.67
CA TYR A 212 -15.47 8.26 18.27
C TYR A 212 -14.87 7.53 17.06
N ARG A 213 -14.12 8.27 16.24
CA ARG A 213 -13.38 7.73 15.09
C ARG A 213 -11.87 7.84 15.22
N LEU A 214 -11.36 8.68 16.13
CA LEU A 214 -9.93 8.83 16.37
C LEU A 214 -9.59 8.40 17.79
N PHE A 215 -8.68 7.43 17.91
CA PHE A 215 -8.17 6.93 19.18
C PHE A 215 -6.66 7.12 19.21
N VAL A 216 -6.13 7.77 20.24
CA VAL A 216 -4.71 8.07 20.35
C VAL A 216 -4.16 7.54 21.67
N ARG A 217 -3.28 6.54 21.61
CA ARG A 217 -2.61 6.02 22.81
C ARG A 217 -1.62 7.06 23.33
N LYS A 218 -1.62 7.25 24.66
CA LYS A 218 -0.84 8.30 25.37
C LYS A 218 -1.24 9.74 25.04
N GLY A 219 -2.39 9.95 24.38
CA GLY A 219 -2.98 11.26 24.16
C GLY A 219 -2.31 12.09 23.06
N VAL A 220 -2.75 13.34 22.95
CA VAL A 220 -2.25 14.33 21.97
C VAL A 220 -1.62 15.48 22.74
N LEU A 221 -0.38 15.83 22.40
CA LEU A 221 0.25 17.06 22.85
C LEU A 221 0.12 18.09 21.73
N SER A 222 -0.49 19.23 22.04
CA SER A 222 -0.68 20.33 21.09
C SER A 222 -0.48 21.66 21.82
N GLU A 223 0.02 22.67 21.11
CA GLU A 223 0.07 24.05 21.61
C GLU A 223 -1.36 24.65 21.70
N ASP A 224 -2.26 24.22 20.82
CA ASP A 224 -3.66 24.65 20.78
C ASP A 224 -4.60 23.53 20.32
N PHE A 225 -5.85 23.53 20.78
CA PHE A 225 -6.88 22.59 20.36
C PHE A 225 -8.28 23.23 20.47
N ALA A 226 -9.04 23.18 19.37
CA ALA A 226 -10.41 23.68 19.32
C ALA A 226 -11.42 22.53 19.33
N VAL A 227 -12.52 22.72 20.06
CA VAL A 227 -13.71 21.87 19.97
C VAL A 227 -14.65 22.46 18.93
N ALA A 228 -15.17 21.63 18.02
CA ALA A 228 -16.10 22.09 16.97
C ALA A 228 -17.34 22.79 17.58
N PRO A 229 -17.97 23.72 16.84
CA PRO A 229 -19.21 24.35 17.30
C PRO A 229 -20.29 23.31 17.59
N VAL A 230 -20.87 23.36 18.79
CA VAL A 230 -22.02 22.54 19.18
C VAL A 230 -23.19 23.47 19.47
N GLY A 231 -24.37 23.14 18.94
CA GLY A 231 -25.54 24.04 18.93
C GLY A 231 -26.16 24.41 20.28
N SER A 232 -25.63 23.90 21.40
CA SER A 232 -26.13 24.24 22.74
C SER A 232 -24.99 24.40 23.74
N TRP A 233 -24.64 25.65 24.04
CA TRP A 233 -23.75 26.02 25.13
C TRP A 233 -24.55 26.31 26.40
N ALA A 234 -23.90 26.38 27.56
CA ALA A 234 -24.56 26.67 28.83
C ALA A 234 -24.85 28.17 29.00
N ASP A 235 -25.73 28.76 28.17
CA ASP A 235 -26.15 30.18 28.30
C ASP A 235 -27.53 30.33 28.96
N PHE A 236 -28.06 29.24 29.52
CA PHE A 236 -29.43 29.20 30.03
C PHE A 236 -29.54 29.54 31.52
N VAL A 237 -28.43 29.63 32.27
CA VAL A 237 -28.45 29.89 33.72
C VAL A 237 -28.97 31.29 34.04
N PHE A 238 -28.76 32.25 33.13
CA PHE A 238 -29.24 33.63 33.29
C PHE A 238 -30.66 33.85 32.77
N HIS A 239 -31.32 32.83 32.23
CA HIS A 239 -32.71 32.95 31.81
C HIS A 239 -33.64 33.11 33.00
N SER A 240 -34.74 33.85 32.83
CA SER A 240 -35.69 34.15 33.91
C SER A 240 -36.42 32.93 34.47
N ASP A 241 -36.49 31.85 33.69
CA ASP A 241 -37.11 30.58 34.05
C ASP A 241 -36.13 29.58 34.69
N TYR A 242 -34.84 29.91 34.74
CA TYR A 242 -33.83 29.07 35.38
C TYR A 242 -34.04 29.02 36.90
N ARG A 243 -34.20 27.80 37.42
CA ARG A 243 -34.38 27.55 38.86
C ARG A 243 -33.04 27.28 39.51
N LEU A 244 -32.41 28.33 40.03
CA LEU A 244 -31.21 28.21 40.85
C LEU A 244 -31.53 27.40 42.11
N ARG A 245 -30.78 26.31 42.35
CA ARG A 245 -30.99 25.45 43.53
C ARG A 245 -30.63 26.23 44.81
N PRO A 246 -31.37 26.13 45.91
CA PRO A 246 -30.94 26.72 47.19
C PRO A 246 -29.60 26.13 47.67
N LEU A 247 -28.75 26.94 48.32
CA LEU A 247 -27.45 26.48 48.85
C LEU A 247 -27.61 25.32 49.86
N SER A 248 -28.71 25.27 50.60
CA SER A 248 -29.02 24.15 51.52
C SER A 248 -29.25 22.82 50.79
N GLU A 249 -29.87 22.85 49.60
CA GLU A 249 -30.03 21.66 48.77
C GLU A 249 -28.70 21.22 48.16
N VAL A 250 -27.90 22.19 47.70
CA VAL A 250 -26.55 21.93 47.18
C VAL A 250 -25.66 21.31 48.28
N GLU A 251 -25.69 21.85 49.50
CA GLU A 251 -24.97 21.31 50.65
C GLU A 251 -25.38 19.86 50.95
N ASN A 252 -26.70 19.59 50.99
CA ASN A 252 -27.19 18.24 51.24
C ASN A 252 -26.79 17.26 50.12
N PHE A 253 -26.78 17.72 48.86
CA PHE A 253 -26.30 16.92 47.74
C PHE A 253 -24.81 16.59 47.88
N ILE A 254 -23.96 17.57 48.18
CA ILE A 254 -22.51 17.38 48.36
C ILE A 254 -22.24 16.43 49.53
N ARG A 255 -22.95 16.58 50.65
CA ARG A 255 -22.79 15.72 51.82
C ARG A 255 -23.03 14.24 51.48
N THR A 256 -24.02 14.00 50.64
CA THR A 256 -24.47 12.65 50.23
C THR A 256 -23.61 12.08 49.10
N ASN A 257 -23.36 12.84 48.05
CA ASN A 257 -22.77 12.35 46.79
C ASN A 257 -21.27 12.64 46.64
N LYS A 258 -20.70 13.54 47.47
CA LYS A 258 -19.27 13.93 47.46
C LYS A 258 -18.79 14.58 46.14
N HIS A 259 -19.70 15.12 45.35
CA HIS A 259 -19.42 15.97 44.19
C HIS A 259 -20.54 17.01 44.02
N LEU A 260 -20.33 17.99 43.14
CA LEU A 260 -21.35 18.98 42.81
C LEU A 260 -22.48 18.36 41.97
N PRO A 261 -23.72 18.88 42.06
CA PRO A 261 -24.78 18.50 41.15
C PRO A 261 -24.34 18.63 39.69
N ASP A 262 -24.82 17.73 38.83
CA ASP A 262 -24.57 17.72 37.37
C ASP A 262 -23.10 17.49 36.94
N VAL A 263 -22.14 17.60 37.87
CA VAL A 263 -20.73 17.21 37.66
C VAL A 263 -20.61 15.70 37.87
N PRO A 264 -20.01 14.94 36.93
CA PRO A 264 -19.84 13.50 37.09
C PRO A 264 -18.94 13.18 38.29
N SER A 265 -19.23 12.06 38.96
CA SER A 265 -18.40 11.60 40.08
C SER A 265 -17.02 11.14 39.58
N ALA A 266 -16.02 11.14 40.47
CA ALA A 266 -14.69 10.61 40.15
C ALA A 266 -14.75 9.14 39.69
N LYS A 267 -15.68 8.36 40.25
CA LYS A 267 -15.92 6.98 39.85
C LYS A 267 -16.49 6.90 38.43
N ASP A 268 -17.48 7.72 38.11
CA ASP A 268 -18.06 7.76 36.75
C ASP A 268 -17.01 8.14 35.72
N VAL A 269 -16.17 9.13 36.03
CA VAL A 269 -15.07 9.56 35.16
C VAL A 269 -14.04 8.44 34.95
N ALA A 270 -13.69 7.70 36.00
CA ALA A 270 -12.74 6.60 35.89
C ALA A 270 -13.28 5.42 35.07
N GLU A 271 -14.58 5.12 35.18
CA GLU A 271 -15.20 3.97 34.49
C GLU A 271 -15.61 4.31 33.04
N LYS A 272 -16.14 5.51 32.82
CA LYS A 272 -16.77 5.90 31.54
C LYS A 272 -15.93 6.89 30.73
N GLY A 273 -14.97 7.56 31.35
CA GLY A 273 -14.31 8.74 30.78
C GLY A 273 -15.21 9.97 30.82
N TYR A 274 -14.82 11.02 30.11
CA TYR A 274 -15.64 12.22 29.91
C TYR A 274 -15.31 12.88 28.58
N SER A 275 -16.28 13.63 28.05
CA SER A 275 -16.08 14.52 26.91
C SER A 275 -15.55 15.87 27.40
N GLN A 276 -14.48 16.38 26.77
CA GLN A 276 -13.97 17.73 27.03
C GLN A 276 -15.04 18.81 26.76
N HIS A 277 -15.91 18.57 25.78
CA HIS A 277 -17.02 19.48 25.49
C HIS A 277 -18.01 19.56 26.66
N GLU A 278 -18.49 18.40 27.11
CA GLU A 278 -19.50 18.32 28.17
C GLU A 278 -18.98 18.85 29.50
N ILE A 279 -17.72 18.53 29.86
CA ILE A 279 -17.17 19.03 31.12
C ILE A 279 -17.01 20.56 31.08
N ASN A 280 -16.56 21.13 29.96
CA ASN A 280 -16.41 22.59 29.84
C ASN A 280 -17.77 23.29 29.92
N LYS A 281 -18.82 22.70 29.31
CA LYS A 281 -20.18 23.19 29.41
C LYS A 281 -20.70 23.17 30.85
N VAL A 282 -20.55 22.05 31.56
CA VAL A 282 -20.97 21.92 32.96
C VAL A 282 -20.16 22.88 33.85
N LEU A 283 -18.84 22.99 33.63
CA LEU A 283 -18.00 23.92 34.38
C LEU A 283 -18.46 25.37 34.20
N LEU A 284 -18.81 25.79 32.97
CA LEU A 284 -19.36 27.12 32.75
C LEU A 284 -20.70 27.31 33.47
N GLN A 285 -21.61 26.34 33.36
CA GLN A 285 -22.89 26.36 34.10
C GLN A 285 -22.65 26.59 35.60
N LYS A 286 -21.65 25.91 36.19
CA LYS A 286 -21.31 26.08 37.61
C LYS A 286 -20.68 27.43 37.92
N VAL A 287 -19.87 27.98 37.03
CA VAL A 287 -19.34 29.35 37.17
C VAL A 287 -20.48 30.38 37.17
N GLU A 288 -21.49 30.19 36.33
CA GLU A 288 -22.67 31.07 36.27
C GLU A 288 -23.56 30.93 37.51
N GLU A 289 -23.84 29.70 37.95
CA GLU A 289 -24.57 29.43 39.22
C GLU A 289 -23.84 30.08 40.41
N LEU A 290 -22.52 29.91 40.51
CA LEU A 290 -21.70 30.54 41.55
C LEU A 290 -21.79 32.07 41.50
N THR A 291 -21.82 32.65 40.30
CA THR A 291 -21.98 34.09 40.12
C THR A 291 -23.33 34.57 40.66
N LEU A 292 -24.42 33.82 40.42
CA LEU A 292 -25.74 34.15 40.98
C LEU A 292 -25.76 34.08 42.51
N TYR A 293 -25.18 33.04 43.12
CA TYR A 293 -25.07 32.95 44.59
C TYR A 293 -24.27 34.11 45.19
N ILE A 294 -23.16 34.51 44.56
CA ILE A 294 -22.35 35.64 45.02
C ILE A 294 -23.15 36.94 44.97
N LEU A 295 -23.93 37.16 43.90
CA LEU A 295 -24.79 38.34 43.78
C LEU A 295 -25.90 38.35 44.84
N GLU A 296 -26.49 37.20 45.16
CA GLU A 296 -27.48 37.06 46.24
C GLU A 296 -26.85 37.36 47.60
N GLN A 297 -25.71 36.75 47.93
CA GLN A 297 -24.99 37.00 49.16
C GLN A 297 -24.58 38.47 49.30
N GLN A 298 -24.15 39.13 48.23
CA GLN A 298 -23.80 40.55 48.25
C GLN A 298 -25.01 41.45 48.54
N LYS A 299 -26.21 41.08 48.08
CA LYS A 299 -27.46 41.79 48.42
C LYS A 299 -27.78 41.62 49.90
N GLU A 300 -27.64 40.40 50.43
CA GLU A 300 -27.88 40.13 51.85
C GLU A 300 -26.89 40.88 52.75
N ILE A 301 -25.59 40.87 52.41
CA ILE A 301 -24.55 41.63 53.15
C ILE A 301 -24.89 43.11 53.17
N LYS A 302 -25.33 43.70 52.06
CA LYS A 302 -25.75 45.11 52.00
C LYS A 302 -26.96 45.37 52.91
N ALA A 303 -27.95 44.47 52.89
CA ALA A 303 -29.13 44.59 53.74
C ALA A 303 -28.77 44.48 55.24
N LEU A 304 -27.86 43.58 55.60
CA LEU A 304 -27.35 43.45 56.96
C LEU A 304 -26.58 44.68 57.41
N LYS A 305 -25.71 45.24 56.56
CA LYS A 305 -24.97 46.48 56.85
C LYS A 305 -25.90 47.68 57.07
N ALA A 306 -26.88 47.87 56.19
CA ALA A 306 -27.86 48.96 56.34
C ALA A 306 -28.68 48.85 57.64
N LYS A 307 -29.04 47.62 58.05
CA LYS A 307 -29.71 47.38 59.34
C LYS A 307 -28.83 47.70 60.53
N LEU A 308 -27.53 47.39 60.45
CA LEU A 308 -26.58 47.70 61.52
C LEU A 308 -26.36 49.21 61.66
N GLU A 309 -26.22 49.94 60.54
CA GLU A 309 -26.05 51.41 60.54
C GLU A 309 -27.27 52.11 61.15
N GLY A 310 -28.49 51.67 60.83
CA GLY A 310 -29.74 52.21 61.41
C GLY A 310 -30.05 51.79 62.86
N GLN A 311 -29.26 50.90 63.47
CA GLN A 311 -29.38 50.53 64.90
C GLN A 311 -28.39 51.31 65.78
N THR A 312 -27.45 52.04 65.17
CA THR A 312 -26.46 52.88 65.84
C THR A 312 -26.83 54.37 65.90
N GLU A 313 -27.99 54.75 65.36
CA GLU A 313 -28.63 56.07 65.55
C GLU A 313 -29.74 55.99 66.61
#